data_AF-A0A8J9Z5G5-F1
#
_entry.id   AF-A0A8J9Z5G5-F1
#
_cell.length_a   1.000
_cell.length_b   1.000
_cell.length_c   1.000
_cell.angle_alpha   90.00
_cell.angle_beta   90.00
_cell.angle_gamma   90.00
#
_symmetry.space_group_name_H-M   'P 1'
#
loop_
_entity.id
_entity.type
_entity.pdbx_description
1 polymer ?
#
loop_
_entity_poly.entity_id
_entity_poly.type
_entity_poly.pdbx_seq_one_letter_code
_entity_poly.pdbx_strand_id
1 'polypeptide(L)'
;MELVVIKYCRSIFTNYIIINIIINININININININIIIIIIIIIIIIIIIIISSTETISLIPSVTDLDACLANPCHAKATCKDNPPPALDATCTCTPGYEGDGIRTGSGCADINACLNNPCHAKATCADNPAPALDATCTCNPGYEGDGLRTGSGCADINACLIFNPCHAKATCTDSPAPALDATCTCETDFAGDGLASGTGCTDQYPMMLKKLGCWYDKVDRAIPSLEGTDPRLDGGGRFPYMSRTNPIKKCYKVAKDRGYKVFAVQDGGQCLSSATAADTYKKHGPSTMCSSSGEGAAWTNEVYEIIDA
;
A
#
# COMPACT_ATOMS: atom_id res chain seq x y z
N MET A 1 13.21 53.46 41.57
CA MET A 1 14.27 54.46 41.78
C MET A 1 14.10 55.46 40.65
N GLU A 2 13.56 56.66 40.77
CA GLU A 2 13.20 57.60 41.83
C GLU A 2 11.95 58.35 41.34
N LEU A 3 10.87 58.40 42.12
CA LEU A 3 9.80 59.42 42.02
C LEU A 3 8.74 59.28 43.14
N VAL A 4 9.13 58.76 44.30
CA VAL A 4 8.27 58.65 45.51
C VAL A 4 8.71 59.68 46.56
N VAL A 5 9.14 60.87 46.13
CA VAL A 5 9.64 61.93 47.05
C VAL A 5 8.73 63.18 47.09
N ILE A 6 7.67 63.29 46.27
CA ILE A 6 6.82 64.51 46.23
C ILE A 6 5.38 64.27 46.70
N LYS A 7 5.17 63.39 47.70
CA LYS A 7 3.86 63.34 48.39
C LYS A 7 3.91 63.18 49.91
N TYR A 8 5.09 63.28 50.51
CA TYR A 8 5.24 63.41 51.96
C TYR A 8 5.20 64.87 52.47
N CYS A 9 5.29 65.87 51.58
CA CYS A 9 5.28 67.28 51.98
C CYS A 9 3.89 67.91 52.19
N ARG A 10 2.77 67.21 51.90
CA ARG A 10 1.43 67.78 52.13
C ARG A 10 0.80 67.39 53.48
N SER A 11 1.26 66.32 54.11
CA SER A 11 0.71 65.87 55.41
C SER A 11 1.32 66.60 56.62
N ILE A 12 2.56 67.08 56.52
CA ILE A 12 3.23 67.81 57.60
C ILE A 12 2.74 69.26 57.66
N PHE A 13 2.45 69.87 56.51
CA PHE A 13 1.97 71.26 56.43
C PHE A 13 0.53 71.42 56.97
N THR A 14 -0.34 70.43 56.79
CA THR A 14 -1.72 70.50 57.32
C THR A 14 -1.75 70.31 58.85
N ASN A 15 -0.90 69.43 59.39
CA ASN A 15 -0.79 69.23 60.84
C ASN A 15 -0.18 70.45 61.57
N TYR A 16 0.78 71.15 60.97
CA TYR A 16 1.39 72.36 61.56
C TYR A 16 0.41 73.55 61.62
N ILE A 17 -0.50 73.68 60.63
CA ILE A 17 -1.54 74.72 60.60
C ILE A 17 -2.66 74.40 61.60
N ILE A 18 -3.09 73.14 61.71
CA ILE A 18 -4.14 72.72 62.66
C ILE A 18 -3.67 72.87 64.11
N ILE A 19 -2.42 72.52 64.44
CA ILE A 19 -1.86 72.69 65.78
C ILE A 19 -1.77 74.18 66.17
N ASN A 20 -1.36 75.07 65.25
CA ASN A 20 -1.30 76.50 65.52
C ASN A 20 -2.69 77.16 65.67
N ILE A 21 -3.71 76.66 64.97
CA ILE A 21 -5.09 77.13 65.14
C ILE A 21 -5.66 76.68 66.50
N ILE A 22 -5.38 75.44 66.92
CA ILE A 22 -5.82 74.91 68.23
C ILE A 22 -5.13 75.66 69.40
N ILE A 23 -3.84 75.98 69.28
CA ILE A 23 -3.12 76.76 70.31
C ILE A 23 -3.66 78.20 70.40
N ASN A 24 -4.00 78.85 69.28
CA ASN A 24 -4.58 80.21 69.29
C ASN A 24 -6.01 80.27 69.84
N ILE A 25 -6.80 79.21 69.69
CA ILE A 25 -8.16 79.15 70.26
C ILE A 25 -8.11 79.04 71.80
N ASN A 26 -7.04 78.52 72.39
CA ASN A 26 -6.90 78.37 73.84
C ASN A 26 -6.34 79.61 74.57
N ILE A 27 -6.08 80.72 73.85
CA ILE A 27 -5.62 81.99 74.44
C ILE A 27 -6.46 83.17 73.92
N ASN A 28 -7.80 83.08 74.02
CA ASN A 28 -8.66 84.23 74.35
C ASN A 28 -10.15 83.85 74.48
N ILE A 29 -10.49 82.84 75.28
CA ILE A 29 -11.85 82.75 75.84
C ILE A 29 -11.78 83.33 77.25
N ASN A 30 -11.81 84.67 77.32
CA ASN A 30 -12.39 85.37 78.45
C ASN A 30 -13.86 85.66 78.13
N ILE A 31 -14.67 84.61 77.95
CA ILE A 31 -16.11 84.65 78.18
C ILE A 31 -16.50 83.27 78.74
N ASN A 32 -17.10 83.31 79.92
CA ASN A 32 -17.74 82.25 80.70
C ASN A 32 -18.41 81.12 79.87
N ILE A 33 -17.66 80.10 79.44
CA ILE A 33 -18.19 78.93 78.73
C ILE A 33 -18.03 77.69 79.61
N ASN A 34 -19.15 77.04 79.90
CA ASN A 34 -19.29 75.84 80.73
C ASN A 34 -18.42 74.70 80.21
N ILE A 35 -17.70 74.00 81.10
CA ILE A 35 -16.78 72.89 80.76
C ILE A 35 -17.44 71.79 79.93
N ASN A 36 -18.76 71.62 80.06
CA ASN A 36 -19.55 70.68 79.25
C ASN A 36 -19.57 71.05 77.76
N ILE A 37 -19.52 72.34 77.41
CA ILE A 37 -19.51 72.81 76.02
C ILE A 37 -18.18 72.50 75.34
N ILE A 38 -17.05 72.61 76.07
CA ILE A 38 -15.72 72.29 75.56
C ILE A 38 -15.61 70.80 75.25
N ILE A 39 -16.14 69.94 76.14
CA ILE A 39 -16.17 68.49 75.94
C ILE A 39 -17.02 68.13 74.72
N ILE A 40 -18.16 68.79 74.51
CA ILE A 40 -19.01 68.57 73.33
C ILE A 40 -18.26 68.94 72.03
N ILE A 41 -17.52 70.05 72.01
CA ILE A 41 -16.74 70.46 70.83
C ILE A 41 -15.64 69.44 70.52
N ILE A 42 -14.94 68.93 71.55
CA ILE A 42 -13.90 67.90 71.37
C ILE A 42 -14.50 66.61 70.82
N ILE A 43 -15.65 66.17 71.33
CA ILE A 43 -16.34 64.97 70.83
C ILE A 43 -16.78 65.16 69.37
N ILE A 44 -17.29 66.34 69.00
CA ILE A 44 -17.67 66.65 67.61
C ILE A 44 -16.44 66.64 66.69
N ILE A 45 -15.31 67.19 67.12
CA ILE A 45 -14.07 67.15 66.32
C ILE A 45 -13.59 65.71 66.13
N ILE A 46 -13.63 64.89 67.18
CA ILE A 46 -13.25 63.47 67.10
C ILE A 46 -14.19 62.71 66.15
N ILE A 47 -15.51 62.95 66.21
CA ILE A 47 -16.47 62.31 65.32
C ILE A 47 -16.24 62.72 63.87
N ILE A 48 -15.93 63.99 63.60
CA ILE A 48 -15.61 64.48 62.25
C ILE A 48 -14.31 63.84 61.75
N ILE A 49 -13.28 63.70 62.58
CA ILE A 49 -12.04 63.03 62.21
C ILE A 49 -12.29 61.55 61.90
N ILE A 50 -13.07 60.85 62.72
CA ILE A 50 -13.44 59.45 62.47
C ILE A 50 -14.23 59.33 61.16
N ILE A 51 -15.17 60.23 60.90
CA ILE A 51 -15.92 60.30 59.63
C ILE A 51 -14.97 60.48 58.45
N ILE A 52 -14.01 61.41 58.53
CA ILE A 52 -13.01 61.66 57.49
C ILE A 52 -12.11 60.43 57.26
N ILE A 53 -11.71 59.71 58.31
CA ILE A 53 -10.91 58.48 58.19
C ILE A 53 -11.75 57.33 57.61
N SER A 54 -13.05 57.26 57.94
CA SER A 54 -13.97 56.26 57.38
C SER A 54 -14.47 56.59 55.97
N SER A 55 -14.34 57.84 55.52
CA SER A 55 -14.73 58.33 54.20
C SER A 55 -13.53 58.51 53.25
N THR A 56 -12.31 58.13 53.63
CA THR A 56 -11.27 57.87 52.63
C THR A 56 -11.64 56.57 51.95
N GLU A 57 -12.50 56.72 50.95
CA GLU A 57 -12.76 55.74 49.91
C GLU A 57 -11.45 55.03 49.55
N THR A 58 -11.56 53.71 49.44
CA THR A 58 -10.59 52.84 48.79
C THR A 58 -10.04 53.55 47.55
N ILE A 59 -8.81 54.07 47.64
CA ILE A 59 -8.07 54.43 46.43
C ILE A 59 -7.84 53.09 45.74
N SER A 60 -8.73 52.79 44.79
CA SER A 60 -8.49 51.78 43.79
C SER A 60 -7.29 52.27 42.98
N LEU A 61 -6.09 51.98 43.48
CA LEU A 61 -4.91 51.80 42.65
C LEU A 61 -5.19 50.52 41.85
N ILE A 62 -6.10 50.59 40.87
CA ILE A 62 -5.89 49.80 39.67
C ILE A 62 -4.74 50.50 38.97
N PRO A 63 -3.48 49.99 39.05
CA PRO A 63 -2.54 50.36 38.01
C PRO A 63 -3.27 50.07 36.69
N SER A 64 -3.12 50.93 35.70
CA SER A 64 -3.37 50.50 34.32
C SER A 64 -2.67 49.16 34.18
N VAL A 65 -3.43 48.06 34.09
CA VAL A 65 -2.86 46.72 34.11
C VAL A 65 -2.05 46.65 32.83
N THR A 66 -0.75 46.91 32.94
CA THR A 66 0.17 46.72 31.84
C THR A 66 0.12 45.23 31.58
N ASP A 67 -0.19 44.88 30.35
CA ASP A 67 -0.23 43.50 29.89
C ASP A 67 1.03 42.76 30.35
N LEU A 68 0.85 41.67 31.08
CA LEU A 68 1.96 40.83 31.50
C LEU A 68 2.07 39.71 30.50
N ASP A 69 3.14 39.72 29.71
CA ASP A 69 3.41 38.68 28.71
C ASP A 69 3.48 37.29 29.37
N ALA A 70 2.38 36.55 29.26
CA ALA A 70 2.21 35.23 29.86
C ALA A 70 3.10 34.18 29.16
N CYS A 71 3.62 34.46 27.97
CA CYS A 71 4.56 33.57 27.27
C CYS A 71 5.93 33.48 27.94
N LEU A 72 6.32 34.49 28.73
CA LEU A 72 7.60 34.47 29.46
C LEU A 72 7.69 33.32 30.48
N ALA A 73 6.55 32.83 30.98
CA ALA A 73 6.49 31.67 31.86
C ALA A 73 6.71 30.32 31.14
N ASN A 74 6.86 30.34 29.81
CA ASN A 74 6.92 29.17 28.93
C ASN A 74 5.79 28.16 29.21
N PRO A 75 4.51 28.58 29.15
CA PRO A 75 3.38 27.70 29.46
C PRO A 75 3.14 26.63 28.38
N CYS A 76 3.63 26.84 27.16
CA CYS A 76 3.38 25.98 26.01
C CYS A 76 4.37 24.81 25.88
N HIS A 77 3.87 23.72 25.30
CA HIS A 77 4.66 22.54 24.93
C HIS A 77 5.76 22.89 23.91
N ALA A 78 6.83 22.10 23.86
CA ALA A 78 8.00 22.36 23.00
C ALA A 78 7.68 22.37 21.49
N LYS A 79 6.53 21.81 21.09
CA LYS A 79 6.00 21.78 19.71
C LYS A 79 4.79 22.70 19.54
N ALA A 80 4.66 23.73 20.36
CA ALA A 80 3.59 24.73 20.27
C ALA A 80 4.17 26.15 20.23
N THR A 81 3.48 27.03 19.52
CA THR A 81 3.73 28.47 19.51
C THR A 81 2.91 29.12 20.60
N CYS A 82 3.55 29.97 21.40
CA CYS A 82 2.88 30.78 22.41
C CYS A 82 2.44 32.12 21.83
N LYS A 83 1.19 32.50 22.08
CA LYS A 83 0.66 33.83 21.80
C LYS A 83 0.03 34.39 23.07
N ASP A 84 0.57 35.50 23.54
CA ASP A 84 0.03 36.22 24.67
C ASP A 84 -1.39 36.73 24.37
N ASN A 85 -2.30 36.60 25.33
CA ASN A 85 -3.67 37.05 25.16
C ASN A 85 -3.78 38.52 25.61
N PRO A 86 -4.45 39.39 24.83
CA PRO A 86 -4.51 40.80 25.19
C PRO A 86 -5.28 41.03 26.50
N PRO A 87 -5.04 42.15 27.21
CA PRO A 87 -5.73 42.48 28.46
C PRO A 87 -7.24 42.49 28.28
N PRO A 88 -8.04 42.07 29.30
CA PRO A 88 -7.65 41.80 30.68
C PRO A 88 -7.23 40.34 30.96
N ALA A 89 -7.00 39.54 29.93
CA ALA A 89 -6.54 38.16 30.11
C ALA A 89 -5.14 38.12 30.76
N LEU A 90 -4.86 37.09 31.55
CA LEU A 90 -3.56 36.86 32.21
C LEU A 90 -2.91 35.54 31.74
N ASP A 91 -3.48 34.93 30.72
CA ASP A 91 -3.07 33.65 30.17
C ASP A 91 -2.51 33.81 28.75
N ALA A 92 -1.94 32.73 28.22
CA ALA A 92 -1.47 32.68 26.84
C ALA A 92 -2.21 31.58 26.07
N THR A 93 -2.43 31.80 24.78
CA THR A 93 -2.90 30.77 23.86
C THR A 93 -1.71 29.99 23.34
N CYS A 94 -1.74 28.66 23.52
CA CYS A 94 -0.76 27.73 22.95
C CYS A 94 -1.36 27.04 21.73
N THR A 95 -0.69 27.11 20.58
CA THR A 95 -1.13 26.43 19.35
C THR A 95 -0.04 25.47 18.88
N CYS A 96 -0.38 24.19 18.72
CA CYS A 96 0.57 23.22 18.17
C CYS A 96 1.08 23.64 16.78
N THR A 97 2.37 23.39 16.52
CA THR A 97 2.98 23.66 15.21
C THR A 97 2.38 22.75 14.13
N PRO A 98 2.46 23.09 12.83
CA PRO A 98 1.93 22.26 11.76
C PRO A 98 2.41 20.79 11.86
N GLY A 99 1.49 19.84 11.65
CA GLY A 99 1.75 18.41 11.82
C GLY A 99 1.48 17.87 13.23
N TYR A 100 1.19 18.71 14.21
CA TYR A 100 0.90 18.28 15.58
C TYR A 100 -0.53 18.62 16.03
N GLU A 101 -1.10 17.78 16.88
CA GLU A 101 -2.40 17.97 17.53
C GLU A 101 -2.30 17.91 19.06
N GLY A 102 -3.23 18.54 19.77
CA GLY A 102 -3.30 18.55 21.23
C GLY A 102 -3.69 19.92 21.80
N ASP A 103 -3.54 20.08 23.11
CA ASP A 103 -3.89 21.34 23.81
C ASP A 103 -2.75 22.38 23.76
N GLY A 104 -1.56 21.99 23.33
CA GLY A 104 -0.40 22.89 23.25
C GLY A 104 0.19 23.28 24.60
N ILE A 105 -0.35 22.81 25.72
CA ILE A 105 0.05 23.22 27.08
C ILE A 105 1.11 22.26 27.61
N ARG A 106 2.22 22.78 28.16
CA ARG A 106 3.35 21.98 28.66
C ARG A 106 2.95 21.01 29.79
N THR A 107 2.03 21.43 30.66
CA THR A 107 1.53 20.64 31.79
C THR A 107 0.22 19.90 31.49
N GLY A 108 -0.28 20.00 30.25
CA GLY A 108 -1.48 19.33 29.76
C GLY A 108 -1.15 18.10 28.93
N SER A 109 -1.95 17.87 27.89
CA SER A 109 -1.76 16.82 26.88
C SER A 109 -0.62 17.15 25.92
N GLY A 110 -0.21 18.42 25.84
CA GLY A 110 0.88 18.88 25.00
C GLY A 110 0.53 18.84 23.52
N CYS A 111 1.53 18.54 22.70
CA CYS A 111 1.34 18.32 21.26
C CYS A 111 1.94 16.97 20.88
N ALA A 112 1.14 16.13 20.22
CA ALA A 112 1.54 14.86 19.62
C ALA A 112 1.46 14.94 18.10
N ASP A 113 2.21 14.06 17.42
CA ASP A 113 2.19 13.94 15.96
C ASP A 113 0.80 13.55 15.46
N ILE A 114 0.33 14.17 14.37
CA ILE A 114 -0.95 13.82 13.76
C ILE A 114 -0.77 12.52 12.98
N ASN A 115 -1.37 11.44 13.49
CA ASN A 115 -1.26 10.15 12.85
C ASN A 115 -2.15 10.05 11.59
N ALA A 116 -1.54 10.23 10.42
CA ALA A 116 -2.20 10.19 9.12
C ALA A 116 -2.77 8.80 8.77
N CYS A 117 -2.32 7.72 9.43
CA CYS A 117 -2.84 6.37 9.23
C CYS A 117 -4.25 6.14 9.80
N LEU A 118 -4.71 6.97 10.75
CA LEU A 118 -6.03 6.80 11.38
C LEU A 118 -7.20 6.85 10.40
N ASN A 119 -7.05 7.57 9.29
CA ASN A 119 -8.07 7.67 8.23
C ASN A 119 -8.01 6.53 7.20
N ASN A 120 -7.17 5.52 7.44
CA ASN A 120 -6.94 4.37 6.56
C ASN A 120 -6.65 4.78 5.09
N PRO A 121 -5.66 5.65 4.83
CA PRO A 121 -5.38 6.14 3.47
C PRO A 121 -4.89 5.03 2.52
N CYS A 122 -4.37 3.93 3.06
CA CYS A 122 -3.77 2.85 2.30
C CYS A 122 -4.79 1.80 1.81
N HIS A 123 -4.45 1.15 0.70
CA HIS A 123 -5.15 0.00 0.17
C HIS A 123 -5.14 -1.16 1.18
N ALA A 124 -6.16 -2.03 1.14
CA ALA A 124 -6.31 -3.14 2.10
C ALA A 124 -5.13 -4.14 2.11
N LYS A 125 -4.32 -4.14 1.04
CA LYS A 125 -3.13 -4.98 0.88
C LYS A 125 -1.82 -4.20 1.02
N ALA A 126 -1.87 -3.04 1.65
CA ALA A 126 -0.71 -2.21 1.97
C ALA A 126 -0.60 -2.00 3.49
N THR A 127 0.62 -1.80 3.94
CA THR A 127 0.94 -1.36 5.29
C THR A 127 1.06 0.17 5.30
N CYS A 128 0.44 0.81 6.29
CA CYS A 128 0.52 2.25 6.51
C CYS A 128 1.63 2.58 7.50
N ALA A 129 2.47 3.54 7.15
CA ALA A 129 3.44 4.16 8.04
C ALA A 129 3.21 5.68 8.06
N ASP A 130 2.99 6.22 9.25
CA ASP A 130 2.83 7.66 9.45
C ASP A 130 4.14 8.38 9.13
N ASN A 131 4.06 9.50 8.39
CA ASN A 131 5.24 10.31 8.13
C ASN A 131 5.40 11.30 9.29
N PRO A 132 6.61 11.44 9.86
CA PRO A 132 6.80 12.28 11.03
C PRO A 132 6.47 13.75 10.73
N ALA A 133 5.87 14.46 11.70
CA ALA A 133 5.61 15.90 11.59
C ALA A 133 6.83 16.72 11.08
N PRO A 134 6.62 17.74 10.23
CA PRO A 134 5.35 18.44 9.98
C PRO A 134 4.50 17.85 8.86
N ALA A 135 4.87 16.67 8.34
CA ALA A 135 4.07 15.98 7.35
C ALA A 135 2.66 15.69 7.89
N LEU A 136 1.67 15.68 6.99
CA LEU A 136 0.26 15.34 7.30
C LEU A 136 -0.20 14.12 6.48
N ASP A 137 0.73 13.48 5.79
CA ASP A 137 0.49 12.33 4.93
C ASP A 137 1.10 11.06 5.53
N ALA A 138 0.76 9.93 4.94
CA ALA A 138 1.30 8.63 5.32
C ALA A 138 1.93 7.96 4.11
N THR A 139 2.96 7.16 4.36
CA THR A 139 3.54 6.26 3.37
C THR A 139 2.77 4.95 3.36
N CYS A 140 2.27 4.54 2.20
CA CYS A 140 1.64 3.25 1.99
C CYS A 140 2.57 2.33 1.21
N THR A 141 2.84 1.14 1.74
CA THR A 141 3.71 0.15 1.09
C THR A 141 2.94 -1.13 0.85
N CYS A 142 2.86 -1.59 -0.40
CA CYS A 142 2.23 -2.86 -0.72
C CYS A 142 2.90 -4.02 0.02
N ASN A 143 2.08 -4.94 0.51
CA ASN A 143 2.55 -6.13 1.20
C ASN A 143 3.35 -7.05 0.24
N PRO A 144 4.17 -7.98 0.75
CA PRO A 144 4.93 -8.89 -0.11
C PRO A 144 4.03 -9.62 -1.12
N GLY A 145 4.49 -9.71 -2.37
CA GLY A 145 3.72 -10.26 -3.49
C GLY A 145 2.84 -9.25 -4.23
N TYR A 146 2.79 -7.99 -3.78
CA TYR A 146 1.97 -6.95 -4.41
C TYR A 146 2.78 -5.77 -4.93
N GLU A 147 2.30 -5.14 -6.01
CA GLU A 147 2.84 -3.93 -6.60
C GLU A 147 1.78 -2.83 -6.76
N GLY A 148 2.22 -1.57 -6.81
CA GLY A 148 1.36 -0.40 -6.99
C GLY A 148 1.75 0.75 -6.05
N ASP A 149 0.90 1.79 -5.99
CA ASP A 149 1.13 2.96 -5.13
C ASP A 149 0.72 2.75 -3.66
N GLY A 150 0.06 1.64 -3.34
CA GLY A 150 -0.38 1.34 -1.98
C GLY A 150 -1.53 2.20 -1.46
N LEU A 151 -2.02 3.18 -2.22
CA LEU A 151 -3.07 4.12 -1.81
C LEU A 151 -4.47 3.53 -2.06
N ARG A 152 -5.42 3.83 -1.17
CA ARG A 152 -6.82 3.45 -1.37
C ARG A 152 -7.45 4.21 -2.55
N THR A 153 -7.05 5.47 -2.73
CA THR A 153 -7.47 6.33 -3.83
C THR A 153 -6.31 6.46 -4.81
N GLY A 154 -6.11 5.44 -5.63
CA GLY A 154 -4.98 5.32 -6.54
C GLY A 154 -5.03 4.01 -7.33
N SER A 155 -3.86 3.55 -7.78
CA SER A 155 -3.67 2.21 -8.35
C SER A 155 -3.77 1.09 -7.30
N GLY A 156 -3.58 1.40 -6.02
CA GLY A 156 -3.70 0.44 -4.93
C GLY A 156 -2.57 -0.57 -4.94
N CYS A 157 -2.90 -1.82 -4.59
CA CYS A 157 -1.97 -2.94 -4.66
C CYS A 157 -2.57 -4.08 -5.46
N ALA A 158 -1.91 -4.44 -6.57
CA ALA A 158 -2.24 -5.57 -7.43
C ALA A 158 -1.21 -6.69 -7.26
N ASP A 159 -1.63 -7.91 -7.53
CA ASP A 159 -0.78 -9.11 -7.47
C ASP A 159 0.38 -8.97 -8.48
N ILE A 160 1.60 -9.30 -8.07
CA ILE A 160 2.77 -9.27 -8.97
C ILE A 160 2.69 -10.48 -9.88
N ASN A 161 2.46 -10.24 -11.18
CA ASN A 161 2.33 -11.32 -12.14
C ASN A 161 3.70 -11.78 -12.66
N ALA A 162 4.20 -12.89 -12.11
CA ALA A 162 5.49 -13.46 -12.49
C ALA A 162 5.54 -13.92 -13.96
N CYS A 163 4.40 -14.32 -14.53
CA CYS A 163 4.28 -14.70 -15.94
C CYS A 163 4.47 -13.52 -16.90
N LEU A 164 4.10 -12.30 -16.50
CA LEU A 164 4.26 -11.09 -17.33
C LEU A 164 5.65 -10.48 -17.21
N ILE A 165 6.31 -10.63 -16.06
CA ILE A 165 7.60 -9.98 -15.79
C ILE A 165 8.76 -10.78 -16.36
N PHE A 166 8.82 -12.09 -16.09
CA PHE A 166 9.99 -12.92 -16.43
C PHE A 166 9.64 -14.19 -17.22
N ASN A 167 8.41 -14.70 -17.09
CA ASN A 167 7.95 -15.99 -17.64
C ASN A 167 9.00 -17.13 -17.48
N PRO A 168 8.99 -17.85 -16.36
CA PRO A 168 9.96 -18.92 -16.09
C PRO A 168 9.72 -20.20 -16.91
N CYS A 169 8.65 -20.26 -17.71
CA CYS A 169 8.19 -21.49 -18.32
C CYS A 169 8.87 -21.81 -19.66
N HIS A 170 9.06 -23.10 -19.91
CA HIS A 170 9.52 -23.63 -21.19
C HIS A 170 8.55 -23.24 -22.31
N ALA A 171 9.04 -23.15 -23.56
CA ALA A 171 8.24 -22.75 -24.72
C ALA A 171 7.05 -23.68 -25.07
N LYS A 172 6.97 -24.85 -24.42
CA LYS A 172 5.88 -25.83 -24.51
C LYS A 172 5.16 -26.02 -23.19
N ALA A 173 5.20 -25.01 -22.33
CA ALA A 173 4.46 -24.95 -21.08
C ALA A 173 3.57 -23.70 -21.04
N THR A 174 2.42 -23.86 -20.40
CA THR A 174 1.57 -22.73 -20.00
C THR A 174 2.03 -22.21 -18.65
N CYS A 175 2.21 -20.89 -18.56
CA CYS A 175 2.52 -20.20 -17.31
C CYS A 175 1.23 -19.83 -16.57
N THR A 176 1.16 -20.15 -15.28
CA THR A 176 0.09 -19.71 -14.38
C THR A 176 0.71 -19.05 -13.16
N ASP A 177 0.37 -17.79 -12.95
CA ASP A 177 0.86 -16.98 -11.84
C ASP A 177 0.45 -17.58 -10.49
N SER A 178 1.38 -17.59 -9.53
CA SER A 178 1.06 -18.01 -8.17
C SER A 178 0.46 -16.84 -7.41
N PRO A 179 -0.68 -17.00 -6.71
CA PRO A 179 -1.28 -15.88 -6.00
C PRO A 179 -0.35 -15.36 -4.89
N ALA A 180 -0.33 -14.03 -4.68
CA ALA A 180 0.40 -13.42 -3.56
C ALA A 180 0.14 -14.12 -2.21
N PRO A 181 1.17 -14.25 -1.35
CA PRO A 181 2.44 -13.51 -1.37
C PRO A 181 3.56 -14.16 -2.21
N ALA A 182 3.25 -15.23 -2.95
CA ALA A 182 4.22 -15.83 -3.85
C ALA A 182 4.69 -14.80 -4.90
N LEU A 183 5.94 -14.93 -5.32
CA LEU A 183 6.55 -14.14 -6.40
C LEU A 183 6.93 -15.04 -7.59
N ASP A 184 6.47 -16.28 -7.57
CA ASP A 184 6.77 -17.30 -8.56
C ASP A 184 5.54 -17.60 -9.43
N ALA A 185 5.74 -18.49 -10.40
CA ALA A 185 4.67 -19.00 -11.24
C ALA A 185 4.82 -20.52 -11.36
N THR A 186 3.70 -21.17 -11.64
CA THR A 186 3.64 -22.59 -11.96
C THR A 186 3.66 -22.78 -13.48
N CYS A 187 4.41 -23.78 -13.94
CA CYS A 187 4.54 -24.11 -15.35
C CYS A 187 3.98 -25.51 -15.61
N THR A 188 3.01 -25.61 -16.51
CA THR A 188 2.41 -26.90 -16.88
C THR A 188 2.68 -27.19 -18.34
N CYS A 189 3.30 -28.33 -18.64
CA CYS A 189 3.55 -28.73 -20.03
C CYS A 189 2.24 -28.86 -20.81
N GLU A 190 2.28 -28.42 -22.07
CA GLU A 190 1.21 -28.62 -23.04
C GLU A 190 0.94 -30.12 -23.27
N THR A 191 -0.23 -30.43 -23.81
CA THR A 191 -0.61 -31.80 -24.18
C THR A 191 0.47 -32.50 -25.00
N ASP A 192 0.75 -33.78 -24.70
CA ASP A 192 1.80 -34.62 -25.29
C ASP A 192 3.25 -34.32 -24.86
N PHE A 193 3.47 -33.33 -23.99
CA PHE A 193 4.76 -33.06 -23.38
C PHE A 193 4.77 -33.39 -21.88
N ALA A 194 5.93 -33.78 -21.38
CA ALA A 194 6.18 -34.05 -19.97
C ALA A 194 7.52 -33.48 -19.53
N GLY A 195 7.60 -33.15 -18.24
CA GLY A 195 8.75 -32.55 -17.58
C GLY A 195 8.29 -31.63 -16.46
N ASP A 196 9.20 -30.80 -15.95
CA ASP A 196 8.94 -29.82 -14.89
C ASP A 196 8.36 -28.50 -15.41
N GLY A 197 8.26 -28.31 -16.73
CA GLY A 197 7.68 -27.11 -17.34
C GLY A 197 8.57 -25.88 -17.29
N LEU A 198 9.73 -25.91 -16.61
CA LEU A 198 10.61 -24.76 -16.41
C LEU A 198 11.61 -24.62 -17.54
N ALA A 199 11.87 -23.40 -18.01
CA ALA A 199 12.89 -23.15 -19.03
C ALA A 199 14.32 -23.44 -18.53
N SER A 200 14.57 -23.24 -17.22
CA SER A 200 15.84 -23.52 -16.56
C SER A 200 15.97 -24.95 -16.04
N GLY A 201 14.91 -25.75 -16.13
CA GLY A 201 14.83 -27.11 -15.61
C GLY A 201 14.92 -28.19 -16.69
N THR A 202 14.19 -29.29 -16.49
CA THR A 202 14.03 -30.36 -17.50
C THR A 202 13.19 -29.92 -18.70
N GLY A 203 12.46 -28.81 -18.58
CA GLY A 203 11.62 -28.26 -19.62
C GLY A 203 10.40 -29.12 -19.90
N CYS A 204 9.93 -29.06 -21.14
CA CYS A 204 8.89 -29.95 -21.63
C CYS A 204 9.44 -30.71 -22.83
N THR A 205 9.53 -32.03 -22.68
CA THR A 205 9.97 -32.95 -23.72
C THR A 205 8.79 -33.80 -24.17
N ASP A 206 8.81 -34.33 -25.39
CA ASP A 206 7.76 -35.23 -25.85
C ASP A 206 7.62 -36.40 -24.86
N GLN A 207 6.43 -36.57 -24.27
CA GLN A 207 6.16 -37.62 -23.28
C GLN A 207 6.33 -39.02 -23.90
N TYR A 208 6.19 -39.12 -25.23
CA TYR A 208 6.39 -40.33 -26.01
C TYR A 208 7.34 -40.00 -27.17
N PRO A 209 8.66 -39.98 -26.95
CA PRO A 209 9.60 -39.86 -28.05
C PRO A 209 9.36 -41.03 -29.00
N MET A 210 9.16 -40.73 -30.28
CA MET A 210 8.87 -41.77 -31.27
C MET A 210 10.09 -42.67 -31.45
N MET A 211 10.06 -43.89 -30.91
CA MET A 211 11.12 -44.87 -31.11
C MET A 211 10.84 -45.64 -32.41
N LEU A 212 11.27 -45.04 -33.52
CA LEU A 212 10.99 -45.54 -34.87
C LEU A 212 12.25 -45.94 -35.60
N LYS A 213 12.16 -47.04 -36.35
CA LYS A 213 13.14 -47.39 -37.36
C LYS A 213 12.50 -47.28 -38.74
N LYS A 214 13.03 -46.40 -39.58
CA LYS A 214 12.61 -46.31 -40.98
C LYS A 214 13.00 -47.60 -41.67
N LEU A 215 12.00 -48.36 -42.13
CA LEU A 215 12.25 -49.58 -42.89
C LEU A 215 12.58 -49.19 -44.34
N GLY A 216 11.90 -48.19 -44.88
CA GLY A 216 12.08 -47.72 -46.27
C GLY A 216 10.76 -47.51 -47.02
N CYS A 217 10.85 -47.57 -48.35
CA CYS A 217 9.80 -47.19 -49.26
C CYS A 217 9.30 -48.36 -50.13
N TRP A 218 7.98 -48.57 -50.19
CA TRP A 218 7.35 -49.70 -50.90
C TRP A 218 6.12 -49.27 -51.70
N TYR A 219 5.90 -49.90 -52.85
CA TYR A 219 4.69 -49.66 -53.63
C TYR A 219 3.45 -50.15 -52.89
N ASP A 220 2.31 -49.52 -53.18
CA ASP A 220 0.98 -49.97 -52.81
C ASP A 220 0.11 -50.10 -54.05
N LYS A 221 -0.98 -50.87 -53.94
CA LYS A 221 -1.93 -51.10 -55.03
C LYS A 221 -3.35 -51.21 -54.48
N VAL A 222 -4.32 -51.32 -55.39
CA VAL A 222 -5.74 -51.54 -55.04
C VAL A 222 -5.94 -52.70 -54.07
N ASP A 223 -5.15 -53.77 -54.20
CA ASP A 223 -5.04 -54.85 -53.23
C ASP A 223 -3.97 -54.52 -52.18
N ARG A 224 -4.31 -53.56 -51.30
CA ARG A 224 -3.36 -52.89 -50.41
C ARG A 224 -2.41 -53.83 -49.66
N ALA A 225 -1.15 -53.43 -49.57
CA ALA A 225 -0.14 -54.13 -48.76
C ALA A 225 -0.43 -54.00 -47.27
N ILE A 226 -0.87 -52.81 -46.83
CA ILE A 226 -1.26 -52.52 -45.46
C ILE A 226 -2.63 -51.84 -45.51
N PRO A 227 -3.64 -52.27 -44.73
CA PRO A 227 -4.93 -51.59 -44.72
C PRO A 227 -4.83 -50.20 -44.07
N SER A 228 -5.71 -49.30 -44.51
CA SER A 228 -5.79 -47.93 -43.98
C SER A 228 -6.45 -47.91 -42.60
N LEU A 229 -5.96 -47.03 -41.71
CA LEU A 229 -6.57 -46.74 -40.41
C LEU A 229 -7.44 -45.47 -40.42
N GLU A 230 -7.60 -44.81 -41.56
CA GLU A 230 -8.37 -43.58 -41.68
C GLU A 230 -9.82 -43.74 -41.18
N GLY A 231 -10.30 -42.75 -40.42
CA GLY A 231 -11.65 -42.78 -39.84
C GLY A 231 -11.85 -43.76 -38.68
N THR A 232 -10.79 -44.45 -38.22
CA THR A 232 -10.89 -45.43 -37.12
C THR A 232 -10.44 -44.89 -35.75
N ASP A 233 -9.81 -43.71 -35.69
CA ASP A 233 -9.36 -43.06 -34.46
C ASP A 233 -9.48 -41.53 -34.60
N PRO A 234 -10.02 -40.80 -33.60
CA PRO A 234 -10.18 -39.34 -33.67
C PRO A 234 -8.88 -38.57 -33.93
N ARG A 235 -7.72 -39.14 -33.57
CA ARG A 235 -6.40 -38.53 -33.81
C ARG A 235 -6.01 -38.54 -35.27
N LEU A 236 -6.58 -39.44 -36.08
CA LEU A 236 -6.42 -39.46 -37.54
C LEU A 236 -7.45 -38.52 -38.17
N ASP A 237 -7.38 -37.25 -37.79
CA ASP A 237 -8.17 -36.16 -38.33
C ASP A 237 -7.98 -36.04 -39.85
N GLY A 238 -9.05 -35.79 -40.61
CA GLY A 238 -8.98 -35.78 -42.08
C GLY A 238 -9.33 -37.12 -42.76
N GLY A 239 -10.04 -38.02 -42.07
CA GLY A 239 -10.76 -39.13 -42.71
C GLY A 239 -12.11 -38.63 -43.25
N GLY A 240 -12.24 -38.44 -44.56
CA GLY A 240 -13.46 -37.94 -45.22
C GLY A 240 -13.32 -36.52 -45.80
N ARG A 241 -14.28 -35.62 -45.51
CA ARG A 241 -14.48 -34.27 -46.10
C ARG A 241 -13.26 -33.31 -46.04
N PHE A 242 -12.17 -33.68 -45.36
CA PHE A 242 -10.91 -32.94 -45.28
C PHE A 242 -9.77 -33.89 -45.67
N PRO A 243 -8.90 -33.58 -46.64
CA PRO A 243 -7.88 -34.52 -47.11
C PRO A 243 -6.82 -34.75 -46.02
N TYR A 244 -6.42 -36.00 -45.79
CA TYR A 244 -5.31 -36.39 -44.91
C TYR A 244 -4.00 -35.62 -45.22
N MET A 245 -3.86 -35.05 -46.42
CA MET A 245 -2.77 -34.17 -46.83
C MET A 245 -2.65 -32.87 -46.00
N SER A 246 -3.71 -32.47 -45.30
CA SER A 246 -3.70 -31.31 -44.40
C SER A 246 -3.37 -31.65 -42.95
N ARG A 247 -3.19 -32.94 -42.65
CA ARG A 247 -2.93 -33.43 -41.29
C ARG A 247 -1.58 -32.92 -40.81
N THR A 248 -1.59 -32.20 -39.70
CA THR A 248 -0.36 -31.83 -38.99
C THR A 248 0.24 -33.05 -38.28
N ASN A 249 1.55 -33.23 -38.40
CA ASN A 249 2.32 -34.33 -37.79
C ASN A 249 1.77 -35.73 -38.12
N PRO A 250 1.59 -36.09 -39.40
CA PRO A 250 0.94 -37.34 -39.80
C PRO A 250 1.69 -38.58 -39.30
N ILE A 251 3.03 -38.55 -39.33
CA ILE A 251 3.87 -39.65 -38.83
C ILE A 251 3.63 -39.88 -37.33
N LYS A 252 3.63 -38.81 -36.51
CA LYS A 252 3.42 -38.91 -35.04
C LYS A 252 2.03 -39.41 -34.69
N LYS A 253 1.00 -38.91 -35.39
CA LYS A 253 -0.38 -39.37 -35.18
C LYS A 253 -0.54 -40.84 -35.57
N CYS A 254 0.01 -41.25 -36.73
CA CYS A 254 -0.07 -42.64 -37.17
C CYS A 254 0.71 -43.58 -36.23
N TYR A 255 1.90 -43.18 -35.79
CA TYR A 255 2.69 -43.88 -34.77
C TYR A 255 1.86 -44.15 -33.51
N LYS A 256 1.28 -43.10 -32.91
CA LYS A 256 0.50 -43.22 -31.67
C LYS A 256 -0.67 -44.18 -31.83
N VAL A 257 -1.43 -44.07 -32.92
CA VAL A 257 -2.59 -44.94 -33.17
C VAL A 257 -2.18 -46.38 -33.42
N ALA A 258 -1.11 -46.62 -34.18
CA ALA A 258 -0.58 -47.96 -34.42
C ALA A 258 -0.05 -48.59 -33.12
N LYS A 259 0.72 -47.83 -32.33
CA LYS A 259 1.29 -48.26 -31.05
C LYS A 259 0.21 -48.60 -30.03
N ASP A 260 -0.80 -47.74 -29.86
CA ASP A 260 -1.91 -47.99 -28.93
C ASP A 260 -2.74 -49.23 -29.30
N ARG A 261 -2.71 -49.64 -30.58
CA ARG A 261 -3.31 -50.89 -31.06
C ARG A 261 -2.37 -52.10 -30.95
N GLY A 262 -1.16 -51.93 -30.44
CA GLY A 262 -0.14 -52.97 -30.33
C GLY A 262 0.43 -53.42 -31.68
N TYR A 263 0.37 -52.57 -32.71
CA TYR A 263 0.92 -52.90 -34.02
C TYR A 263 2.41 -52.58 -34.09
N LYS A 264 3.19 -53.47 -34.70
CA LYS A 264 4.66 -53.33 -34.80
C LYS A 264 5.14 -52.46 -35.95
N VAL A 265 4.30 -52.31 -36.99
CA VAL A 265 4.64 -51.60 -38.22
C VAL A 265 3.47 -50.73 -38.64
N PHE A 266 3.77 -49.50 -39.04
CA PHE A 266 2.83 -48.63 -39.72
C PHE A 266 3.49 -47.99 -40.94
N ALA A 267 2.67 -47.38 -41.79
CA ALA A 267 3.11 -46.63 -42.94
C ALA A 267 2.34 -45.32 -43.06
N VAL A 268 3.00 -44.35 -43.69
CA VAL A 268 2.37 -43.12 -44.16
C VAL A 268 2.40 -43.12 -45.68
N GLN A 269 1.26 -42.82 -46.30
CA GLN A 269 1.09 -42.74 -47.76
C GLN A 269 0.64 -41.34 -48.17
N ASP A 270 1.11 -40.89 -49.32
CA ASP A 270 0.59 -39.72 -50.03
C ASP A 270 0.48 -38.43 -49.21
N GLY A 271 1.48 -38.14 -48.36
CA GLY A 271 1.52 -36.90 -47.60
C GLY A 271 0.74 -36.92 -46.29
N GLY A 272 0.13 -38.05 -45.90
CA GLY A 272 -0.43 -38.14 -44.56
C GLY A 272 -1.34 -39.32 -44.23
N GLN A 273 -1.79 -40.11 -45.20
CA GLN A 273 -2.68 -41.24 -44.95
C GLN A 273 -1.99 -42.28 -44.05
N CYS A 274 -2.66 -42.69 -42.98
CA CYS A 274 -2.15 -43.67 -42.02
C CYS A 274 -2.60 -45.09 -42.38
N LEU A 275 -1.64 -46.02 -42.42
CA LEU A 275 -1.87 -47.44 -42.68
C LEU A 275 -1.15 -48.29 -41.63
N SER A 276 -1.84 -49.26 -41.06
CA SER A 276 -1.24 -50.23 -40.13
C SER A 276 -2.21 -51.39 -39.89
N SER A 277 -1.70 -52.50 -39.38
CA SER A 277 -2.47 -53.67 -38.95
C SER A 277 -1.59 -54.60 -38.14
N ALA A 278 -2.20 -55.61 -37.51
CA ALA A 278 -1.48 -56.67 -36.80
C ALA A 278 -0.49 -57.43 -37.71
N THR A 279 -0.79 -57.55 -39.01
CA THR A 279 0.05 -58.27 -40.00
C THR A 279 0.92 -57.34 -40.84
N ALA A 280 0.95 -56.03 -40.55
CA ALA A 280 1.66 -55.05 -41.39
C ALA A 280 3.16 -55.38 -41.53
N ALA A 281 3.77 -55.96 -40.50
CA ALA A 281 5.16 -56.39 -40.52
C ALA A 281 5.46 -57.47 -41.56
N ASP A 282 4.47 -58.28 -41.91
CA ASP A 282 4.62 -59.38 -42.87
C ASP A 282 4.22 -58.95 -44.29
N THR A 283 3.31 -57.98 -44.42
CA THR A 283 2.66 -57.67 -45.69
C THR A 283 3.20 -56.43 -46.40
N TYR A 284 3.92 -55.53 -45.70
CA TYR A 284 4.32 -54.24 -46.28
C TYR A 284 5.19 -54.32 -47.54
N LYS A 285 5.93 -55.43 -47.74
CA LYS A 285 6.79 -55.64 -48.91
C LYS A 285 6.06 -56.23 -50.12
N LYS A 286 4.76 -56.52 -50.01
CA LYS A 286 3.97 -57.29 -51.00
C LYS A 286 4.17 -56.84 -52.45
N HIS A 287 4.24 -55.53 -52.70
CA HIS A 287 4.31 -54.96 -54.06
C HIS A 287 5.71 -54.53 -54.49
N GLY A 288 6.74 -54.86 -53.70
CA GLY A 288 8.14 -54.54 -54.01
C GLY A 288 8.57 -53.12 -53.59
N PRO A 289 9.88 -52.87 -53.59
CA PRO A 289 10.46 -51.60 -53.16
C PRO A 289 10.15 -50.47 -54.15
N SER A 290 10.09 -49.24 -53.66
CA SER A 290 9.90 -48.01 -54.44
C SER A 290 10.96 -46.96 -54.07
N THR A 291 11.16 -46.00 -54.96
CA THR A 291 12.01 -44.82 -54.74
C THR A 291 11.19 -43.52 -54.71
N MET A 292 9.86 -43.62 -54.74
CA MET A 292 8.97 -42.47 -54.91
C MET A 292 8.57 -41.79 -53.60
N CYS A 293 8.91 -42.34 -52.43
CA CYS A 293 8.55 -41.73 -51.15
C CYS A 293 9.18 -40.35 -51.01
N SER A 294 8.39 -39.42 -50.48
CA SER A 294 8.86 -38.07 -50.13
C SER A 294 10.02 -38.14 -49.13
N SER A 295 10.95 -37.19 -49.23
CA SER A 295 12.01 -36.98 -48.24
C SER A 295 11.46 -36.60 -46.85
N SER A 296 10.21 -36.11 -46.77
CA SER A 296 9.50 -35.88 -45.51
C SER A 296 9.13 -37.17 -44.76
N GLY A 297 9.21 -38.32 -45.43
CA GLY A 297 8.81 -39.61 -44.85
C GLY A 297 7.30 -39.87 -44.87
N GLU A 298 6.54 -39.10 -45.64
CA GLU A 298 5.08 -39.19 -45.69
C GLU A 298 4.59 -40.05 -46.86
N GLY A 299 5.48 -40.86 -47.44
CA GLY A 299 5.19 -41.66 -48.62
C GLY A 299 4.97 -40.81 -49.87
N ALA A 300 4.24 -41.37 -50.84
CA ALA A 300 3.75 -40.68 -52.04
C ALA A 300 2.47 -41.38 -52.54
N ALA A 301 1.85 -40.88 -53.59
CA ALA A 301 0.71 -41.53 -54.22
C ALA A 301 1.02 -43.01 -54.52
N TRP A 302 0.20 -43.92 -53.97
CA TRP A 302 0.38 -45.37 -54.06
C TRP A 302 1.76 -45.88 -53.62
N THR A 303 2.41 -45.16 -52.70
CA THR A 303 3.72 -45.52 -52.18
C THR A 303 3.79 -45.28 -50.68
N ASN A 304 4.10 -46.33 -49.93
CA ASN A 304 4.16 -46.36 -48.49
C ASN A 304 5.59 -46.08 -48.01
N GLU A 305 5.76 -45.05 -47.18
CA GLU A 305 6.93 -44.95 -46.32
C GLU A 305 6.64 -45.74 -45.04
N VAL A 306 7.43 -46.77 -44.74
CA VAL A 306 7.14 -47.75 -43.71
C VAL A 306 8.11 -47.65 -42.54
N TYR A 307 7.56 -47.73 -41.34
CA TYR A 307 8.26 -47.57 -40.07
C TYR A 307 7.99 -48.77 -39.15
N GLU A 308 9.04 -49.24 -38.48
CA GLU A 308 8.98 -50.18 -37.37
C GLU A 308 8.92 -49.41 -36.04
N ILE A 309 8.01 -49.81 -35.16
CA ILE A 309 7.88 -49.30 -33.80
C ILE A 309 8.80 -50.15 -32.92
N ILE A 310 9.88 -49.54 -32.42
CA ILE A 310 10.95 -50.23 -31.69
C ILE A 310 10.48 -50.62 -30.27
N ASP A 311 9.52 -49.89 -29.72
CA ASP A 311 8.99 -50.05 -28.37
C ASP A 311 7.55 -50.58 -28.34
N ALA A 312 7.17 -51.37 -29.35
CA ALA A 312 5.87 -52.03 -29.48
C ALA A 312 5.76 -53.32 -28.67
#